data_AF-A0A1G3XFM6-F1
#
_entry.id   AF-A0A1G3XFM6-F1
#
_cell.length_a   1.000
_cell.length_b   1.000
_cell.length_c   1.000
_cell.angle_alpha   90.00
_cell.angle_beta   90.00
_cell.angle_gamma   90.00
#
_symmetry.space_group_name_H-M   'P 1'
#
loop_
_entity.id
_entity.type
_entity.pdbx_description
1 polymer ?
#
loop_
_entity_poly.entity_id
_entity_poly.type
_entity_poly.pdbx_seq_one_letter_code
_entity_poly.pdbx_strand_id
1 'polypeptide(L)' 'MQTKKLGLSFFFLGVFSMFLHTTLPFLWSLAGIPFAFPLVTTEGVLAILPGFTPLIGALLMVIGALTYGREEGR' A
#
# COMPACT_ATOMS: atom_id res chain seq x y z
N MET A 1 -8.18 -15.70 -17.17
CA MET A 1 -7.48 -16.13 -15.91
C MET A 1 -6.33 -15.20 -15.50
N GLN A 2 -5.49 -14.74 -16.44
CA GLN A 2 -4.33 -13.89 -16.16
C GLN A 2 -4.71 -12.51 -15.59
N THR A 3 -5.78 -11.90 -16.11
CA THR A 3 -6.32 -10.61 -15.66
C THR A 3 -6.75 -10.64 -14.19
N LYS A 4 -7.36 -11.76 -13.75
CA LYS A 4 -7.74 -11.96 -12.35
C LYS A 4 -6.51 -12.06 -11.43
N LYS A 5 -5.47 -12.81 -11.84
CA LYS A 5 -4.21 -12.85 -11.08
C LYS A 5 -3.59 -11.46 -10.96
N LEU A 6 -3.62 -10.68 -12.04
CA LEU A 6 -3.06 -9.33 -12.11
C LEU A 6 -3.83 -8.36 -11.19
N GLY A 7 -5.16 -8.38 -11.23
CA GLY A 7 -6.00 -7.59 -10.31
C GLY A 7 -5.77 -7.95 -8.85
N LEU A 8 -5.63 -9.24 -8.55
CA LEU A 8 -5.31 -9.71 -7.20
C LEU A 8 -3.92 -9.23 -6.75
N SER A 9 -2.91 -9.27 -7.63
CA SER A 9 -1.57 -8.76 -7.33
C SER A 9 -1.59 -7.26 -7.01
N PHE A 10 -2.31 -6.44 -7.78
CA PHE A 10 -2.46 -5.02 -7.48
C PHE A 10 -3.17 -4.77 -6.16
N PHE A 11 -4.21 -5.57 -5.87
CA PHE A 11 -4.92 -5.47 -4.61
C PHE A 11 -4.00 -5.76 -3.42
N PHE A 12 -3.26 -6.88 -3.46
CA PHE A 12 -2.30 -7.23 -2.41
C PHE A 12 -1.19 -6.20 -2.26
N LEU A 13 -0.67 -5.68 -3.37
CA LEU A 13 0.35 -4.64 -3.34
C LEU A 13 -0.18 -3.36 -2.66
N GLY A 14 -1.43 -3.00 -2.94
CA GLY A 14 -2.10 -1.86 -2.31
C GLY A 14 -2.28 -2.04 -0.80
N VAL A 15 -2.80 -3.21 -0.38
CA VAL A 15 -2.94 -3.58 1.05
C VAL A 15 -1.59 -3.55 1.75
N PHE A 16 -0.57 -4.16 1.14
CA PHE A 16 0.78 -4.23 1.70
C PHE A 16 1.39 -2.84 1.88
N SER A 17 1.26 -1.97 0.86
CA SER A 17 1.76 -0.59 0.91
C SER A 17 1.09 0.20 2.04
N MET A 18 -0.24 0.11 2.18
CA MET A 18 -0.97 0.73 3.29
C MET A 18 -0.49 0.19 4.63
N PHE A 19 -0.46 -1.13 4.79
CA PHE A 19 -0.06 -1.77 6.04
C PHE A 19 1.34 -1.32 6.50
N LEU A 20 2.32 -1.28 5.58
CA LEU A 20 3.68 -0.84 5.89
C LEU A 20 3.79 0.61 6.33
N HIS A 21 2.93 1.51 5.84
CA HIS A 21 3.05 2.96 6.09
C HIS A 21 2.03 3.51 7.09
N THR A 22 0.99 2.74 7.45
CA THR A 22 -0.02 3.16 8.44
C THR A 22 -0.01 2.26 9.67
N THR A 23 -0.23 0.96 9.47
CA THR A 23 -0.49 0.02 10.56
C THR A 23 0.80 -0.42 11.24
N LEU A 24 1.83 -0.75 10.47
CA LEU A 24 3.10 -1.21 11.01
C LEU A 24 3.81 -0.12 11.84
N PRO A 25 3.89 1.15 11.40
CA PRO A 25 4.44 2.24 12.21
C PRO A 25 3.62 2.49 13.49
N PHE A 26 2.29 2.36 13.43
CA PHE A 26 1.43 2.45 14.60
C PHE A 26 1.73 1.34 15.62
N LEU A 27 1.81 0.08 15.18
CA LEU A 27 2.17 -1.05 16.04
C LEU A 27 3.59 -0.91 16.61
N TRP A 28 4.52 -0.40 15.80
CA TRP A 28 5.90 -0.11 16.20
C TRP A 28 5.95 0.92 17.34
N SER A 29 5.17 2.00 17.19
CA SER A 29 5.01 3.01 18.25
C SER A 29 4.34 2.44 19.50
N LEU A 30 3.37 1.53 19.35
CA LEU A 30 2.69 0.88 20.47
C LEU A 30 3.65 -0.03 21.26
N ALA A 31 4.59 -0.68 20.58
CA ALA A 31 5.64 -1.47 21.20
C ALA A 31 6.72 -0.62 21.91
N GLY A 32 6.61 0.72 21.87
CA GLY A 32 7.57 1.63 22.50
C GLY A 32 8.92 1.68 21.80
N ILE A 33 9.00 1.21 20.55
CA ILE A 33 10.25 1.26 19.78
C ILE A 33 10.40 2.70 19.26
N PRO A 34 11.55 3.36 19.50
CA PRO A 34 11.76 4.75 19.14
C PRO A 34 11.56 5.02 17.64
N PHE A 35 11.25 6.28 17.34
CA PHE A 35 10.77 6.86 16.07
C PHE A 35 11.79 6.75 14.91
N ALA A 36 12.17 5.53 14.57
CA ALA A 36 13.09 5.19 13.51
C ALA A 36 12.52 4.04 12.69
N PHE A 37 11.26 4.18 12.25
CA PHE A 37 10.71 3.19 11.34
C PHE A 37 11.49 3.27 10.02
N PRO A 38 12.30 2.25 9.66
CA PRO A 38 13.38 2.38 8.68
C PRO A 38 12.88 2.60 7.24
N LEU A 39 11.57 2.48 7.00
CA LEU A 39 10.94 2.69 5.70
C LEU A 39 10.40 4.12 5.52
N VAL A 40 10.34 4.92 6.58
CA VAL A 40 9.93 6.33 6.49
C VAL A 40 11.20 7.17 6.34
N THR A 41 11.49 7.60 5.12
CA THR A 41 12.53 8.61 4.89
C THR A 41 12.16 9.88 5.63
N THR A 42 13.05 10.37 6.49
CA THR A 42 12.81 11.58 7.31
C THR A 42 13.52 12.82 6.77
N GLU A 43 14.34 12.67 5.73
CA GLU A 43 15.18 13.74 5.18
C GLU A 43 14.97 13.94 3.67
N GLY A 44 15.05 15.20 3.24
CA GLY A 44 14.96 15.60 1.84
C GLY A 44 13.56 15.55 1.22
N VAL A 45 13.49 15.75 -0.09
CA VAL A 45 12.22 15.77 -0.86
C VAL A 45 11.47 14.43 -0.77
N LEU A 46 12.20 13.33 -0.57
CA LEU A 46 11.64 11.99 -0.43
C LEU A 46 10.90 11.78 0.90
N ALA A 47 11.06 12.66 1.89
CA ALA A 47 10.34 12.56 3.16
C ALA A 47 8.82 12.77 3.03
N ILE A 48 8.36 13.30 1.90
CA ILE A 48 6.94 13.54 1.63
C ILE A 48 6.26 12.27 1.08
N LEU A 49 7.03 11.36 0.45
CA LEU A 49 6.50 10.12 -0.16
C LEU A 49 5.66 9.25 0.79
N PRO A 50 6.07 9.04 2.07
CA PRO A 50 5.27 8.29 3.04
C PRO A 50 3.86 8.85 3.28
N GLY A 51 3.65 10.16 3.10
CA GLY A 51 2.33 10.77 3.22
C GLY A 51 1.39 10.42 2.06
N PHE A 52 1.94 10.03 0.90
CA PHE A 52 1.17 9.68 -0.29
C PHE A 52 1.03 8.17 -0.50
N THR A 53 1.89 7.34 0.09
CA THR A 53 1.82 5.87 -0.03
C THR A 53 0.47 5.27 0.38
N PRO A 54 -0.24 5.76 1.42
CA PRO A 54 -1.58 5.26 1.74
C PRO A 54 -2.59 5.52 0.61
N LEU A 55 -2.55 6.70 -0.02
CA LEU A 55 -3.41 7.05 -1.14
C LEU A 55 -3.09 6.19 -2.38
N ILE A 56 -1.80 6.00 -2.67
CA ILE A 56 -1.36 5.12 -3.76
C ILE A 56 -1.80 3.68 -3.50
N GLY A 57 -1.66 3.18 -2.27
CA GLY A 57 -2.11 1.86 -1.86
C GLY A 57 -3.63 1.69 -2.04
N ALA A 58 -4.41 2.69 -1.64
CA ALA A 58 -5.86 2.71 -1.85
C ALA A 58 -6.23 2.66 -3.34
N LEU A 59 -5.57 3.45 -4.18
CA LEU A 59 -5.80 3.43 -5.63
C LEU A 59 -5.46 2.06 -6.25
N LEU A 60 -4.37 1.43 -5.82
CA LEU A 60 -3.99 0.08 -6.26
C LEU A 60 -5.03 -0.97 -5.86
N MET A 61 -5.61 -0.86 -4.66
CA MET A 61 -6.70 -1.74 -4.24
C MET A 61 -7.94 -1.56 -5.12
N VAL A 62 -8.34 -0.32 -5.41
CA VAL A 62 -9.50 -0.05 -6.29
C VAL A 62 -9.25 -0.56 -7.70
N ILE A 63 -8.10 -0.25 -8.31
CA ILE A 63 -7.74 -0.72 -9.66
C ILE A 63 -7.64 -2.24 -9.68
N GLY A 64 -7.05 -2.85 -8.65
CA GLY A 64 -6.94 -4.29 -8.51
C GLY A 64 -8.30 -4.98 -8.44
N ALA A 65 -9.22 -4.45 -7.63
CA ALA A 65 -10.59 -4.95 -7.51
C ALA A 65 -11.36 -4.83 -8.83
N LEU A 66 -11.27 -3.68 -9.51
CA LEU A 66 -11.87 -3.48 -10.83
C LEU A 66 -11.30 -4.44 -11.87
N THR A 67 -9.99 -4.64 -11.87
CA THR A 67 -9.30 -5.56 -12.81
C THR A 67 -9.65 -7.01 -12.53
N TYR A 68 -9.83 -7.39 -11.26
CA TYR A 68 -10.24 -8.73 -10.85
C TYR A 68 -11.69 -9.05 -11.23
N GLY A 69 -12.59 -8.08 -11.00
CA GLY A 69 -14.02 -8.19 -11.28
C GLY A 69 -14.39 -7.98 -12.75
N ARG A 70 -13.44 -7.54 -13.58
CA ARG A 70 -13.64 -7.40 -15.02
C ARG A 70 -13.79 -8.78 -15.66
N GLU A 71 -15.03 -9.16 -15.96
CA GLU A 71 -15.32 -10.33 -16.78
C GLU A 71 -14.82 -10.06 -18.22
N GLU A 72 -14.16 -11.05 -18.81
CA GLU A 72 -13.79 -11.05 -20.22
C GLU A 72 -15.08 -11.08 -21.06
N GLY A 73 -15.63 -9.89 -21.35
CA GLY A 73 -16.69 -9.72 -22.35
C GLY A 73 -18.05 -9.29 -21.79
N ARG A 74 -18.24 -7.97 -21.69
CA ARG A 74 -19.37 -7.25 -22.27
C ARG A 74 -18.88 -5.93 -22.83
#